data_AF-A0AA43F910-F1
#
_entry.id   AF-A0AA43F910-F1
#
_cell.length_a   1.000
_cell.length_b   1.000
_cell.length_c   1.000
_cell.angle_alpha   90.00
_cell.angle_beta   90.00
_cell.angle_gamma   90.00
#
_symmetry.space_group_name_H-M   'P 1'
#
loop_
_entity.id
_entity.type
_entity.pdbx_description
1 polymer ?
#
loop_
_entity_poly.entity_id
_entity_poly.type
_entity_poly.pdbx_seq_one_letter_code
_entity_poly.pdbx_strand_id
1 'polypeptide(L)' 'MTDGYRLLLVDKDGVLVSEFQLTENALNQPEAFVAALRASIESVEEEL' A
#
# COMPACT_ATOMS: atom_id res chain seq x y z
N MET A 1 -6.28 20.96 -3.03
CA MET A 1 -5.70 19.69 -2.55
C MET A 1 -6.73 18.64 -2.86
N THR A 2 -6.40 17.65 -3.69
CA THR A 2 -7.34 16.59 -4.02
C THR A 2 -7.44 15.68 -2.80
N ASP A 3 -8.62 15.60 -2.21
CA ASP A 3 -8.88 14.68 -1.10
C ASP A 3 -8.65 13.25 -1.59
N GLY A 4 -7.78 12.53 -0.89
CA GLY A 4 -7.35 11.20 -1.29
C GLY A 4 -6.89 10.40 -0.08
N TYR A 5 -7.11 9.09 -0.14
CA TYR A 5 -6.69 8.18 0.91
C TYR A 5 -5.25 7.72 0.65
N ARG A 6 -4.47 7.59 1.72
CA ARG A 6 -3.14 7.00 1.68
C ARG A 6 -3.07 5.84 2.66
N LEU A 7 -2.48 4.74 2.19
CA LEU A 7 -2.14 3.60 3.02
C LEU A 7 -0.63 3.62 3.26
N LEU A 8 -0.24 3.55 4.52
CA LEU A 8 1.16 3.49 4.94
C LEU A 8 1.36 2.16 5.64
N LEU A 9 2.35 1.39 5.19
CA LEU A 9 2.79 0.18 5.88
C LEU A 9 4.03 0.56 6.68
N VAL A 10 3.97 0.27 7.99
CA VAL A 10 5.04 0.54 8.93
C VAL A 10 5.42 -0.76 9.63
N ASP A 11 6.70 -0.92 9.96
CA ASP A 11 7.17 -2.06 10.75
C ASP A 11 6.85 -1.87 12.25
N LYS A 12 7.22 -2.87 13.06
CA LYS A 12 7.02 -2.87 14.51
C LYS A 12 7.74 -1.73 15.24
N ASP A 13 8.77 -1.16 14.64
CA ASP A 13 9.59 -0.09 15.20
C ASP A 13 9.10 1.30 14.69
N GLY A 14 8.02 1.32 13.90
CA GLY A 14 7.39 2.53 13.37
C GLY A 14 8.07 3.08 12.13
N VAL A 15 8.96 2.32 11.49
CA VAL A 15 9.66 2.70 10.26
C VAL A 15 8.72 2.50 9.07
N LEU A 16 8.64 3.48 8.17
CA LEU A 16 7.86 3.39 6.93
C LEU A 16 8.50 2.36 5.98
N VAL A 17 7.72 1.34 5.63
CA VAL A 17 8.14 0.26 4.74
C VAL A 17 7.56 0.43 3.34
N SER A 18 6.30 0.91 3.22
CA SER A 18 5.67 1.16 1.92
C SER A 18 4.55 2.20 2.00
N GLU A 19 4.33 2.92 0.90
CA GLU A 19 3.28 3.95 0.78
C GLU A 19 2.44 3.70 -0.48
N PHE A 20 1.11 3.66 -0.32
CA PHE A 20 0.15 3.52 -1.40
C PHE A 20 -0.79 4.70 -1.41
N GLN A 21 -0.96 5.33 -2.57
CA GLN A 21 -1.96 6.39 -2.74
C GLN A 21 -3.17 5.85 -3.49
N LEU A 22 -4.36 6.06 -2.91
CA LEU A 22 -5.62 5.76 -3.57
C LEU A 22 -5.91 6.87 -4.59
N THR A 23 -5.52 6.59 -5.83
CA THR A 23 -5.76 7.46 -7.00
C THR A 23 -7.09 7.10 -7.68
N GLU A 24 -7.60 7.96 -8.55
CA GLU A 24 -8.75 7.62 -9.39
C GLU A 24 -8.50 6.36 -10.24
N ASN A 25 -7.28 6.14 -10.71
CA ASN A 25 -6.93 4.91 -11.43
C ASN A 25 -7.02 3.66 -10.54
N ALA A 26 -6.59 3.77 -9.28
CA ALA A 26 -6.73 2.67 -8.30
C ALA A 26 -8.20 2.38 -7.98
N LEU A 27 -9.04 3.42 -7.91
CA LEU A 27 -10.50 3.26 -7.73
C LEU A 27 -11.16 2.58 -8.93
N ASN A 28 -10.66 2.84 -10.15
CA ASN A 28 -11.14 2.19 -11.38
C ASN A 28 -10.63 0.75 -11.54
N GLN A 29 -9.60 0.36 -10.78
CA GLN A 29 -8.98 -0.98 -10.84
C GLN A 29 -8.73 -1.54 -9.43
N PRO A 30 -9.79 -1.75 -8.63
CA PRO A 30 -9.64 -2.08 -7.21
C PRO A 30 -8.93 -3.41 -6.99
N GLU A 31 -9.13 -4.39 -7.86
CA GLU A 31 -8.48 -5.71 -7.78
C GLU A 31 -6.97 -5.61 -7.96
N ALA A 32 -6.52 -4.86 -8.95
CA ALA A 32 -5.09 -4.64 -9.21
C ALA A 32 -4.44 -3.86 -8.06
N PHE A 33 -5.13 -2.87 -7.49
CA PHE A 33 -4.65 -2.13 -6.33
C PHE A 33 -4.50 -3.05 -5.10
N VAL A 34 -5.51 -3.87 -4.80
CA VAL A 34 -5.46 -4.83 -3.68
C VAL A 34 -4.38 -5.89 -3.90
N ALA A 35 -4.17 -6.35 -5.13
CA ALA A 35 -3.10 -7.30 -5.45
C ALA A 35 -1.71 -6.70 -5.21
N ALA A 36 -1.46 -5.46 -5.66
CA ALA A 36 -0.20 -4.76 -5.43
C ALA A 36 0.07 -4.51 -3.93
N LEU A 37 -0.99 -4.19 -3.18
CA LEU A 37 -0.93 -4.04 -1.74
C LEU A 37 -0.53 -5.35 -1.05
N ARG A 38 -1.19 -6.47 -1.39
CA ARG A 38 -0.87 -7.79 -0.82
C ARG A 38 0.56 -8.21 -1.12
N ALA A 39 1.00 -8.08 -2.36
CA ALA A 39 2.37 -8.41 -2.75
C ALA A 39 3.41 -7.62 -1.96
N SER A 40 3.12 -6.36 -1.64
CA SER A 40 4.03 -5.53 -0.85
C SER A 40 4.02 -5.87 0.64
N ILE A 41 2.92 -6.42 1.18
CA ILE A 41 2.90 -6.98 2.53
C ILE A 41 3.73 -8.27 2.57
N GLU A 42 3.48 -9.18 1.63
CA GLU A 42 4.18 -10.48 1.52
C GLU A 42 5.69 -10.29 1.32
N SER A 43 6.10 -9.31 0.51
CA SER A 43 7.52 -8.96 0.31
C SER A 43 8.23 -8.53 1.59
N VAL A 44 7.50 -8.00 2.57
CA VAL A 44 8.07 -7.57 3.86
C VAL A 44 8.13 -8.74 4.84
N GLU A 45 7.20 -9.68 4.74
CA GLU A 45 7.18 -10.89 5.57
C GLU A 45 8.29 -11.89 5.18
N GLU A 46 8.73 -11.92 3.92
CA GLU A 46 9.81 -12.80 3.45
C GLU A 46 11.24 -12.33 3.79
N GLU A 47 11.43 -11.07 4.20
CA GLU A 47 12.75 -10.51 4.59
C GLU A 47 13.07 -10.67 6.09
N LEU A 48 12.19 -11.28 6.90
CA LEU A 48 12.33 -11.50 8.36
C LEU A 48 12.56 -12.97 8.73
#